data_AF-A0A353ZMZ0-F1
#
_entry.id   AF-A0A353ZMZ0-F1
#
_cell.length_a   1.000
_cell.length_b   1.000
_cell.length_c   1.000
_cell.angle_alpha   90.00
_cell.angle_beta   90.00
_cell.angle_gamma   90.00
#
_symmetry.space_group_name_H-M   'P 1'
#
loop_
_entity.id
_entity.type
_entity.pdbx_description
1 polymer ?
#
loop_
_entity_poly.entity_id
_entity_poly.type
_entity_poly.pdbx_seq_one_letter_code
_entity_poly.pdbx_strand_id
1 'polypeptide(L)'
;LLNQEHTAQLLSYMQDTNFETLIPDAVPAGITVYHKYGLLDGELHDTAILARGTRAYALVVCTNSGDESDTAERTQIIHHLTQAVVDRLF
;
A
#
# COMPACT_ATOMS: atom_id res chain seq x y z
N LEU A 1 8.00 -20.14 -8.82
CA LEU A 1 7.13 -19.49 -7.82
C LEU A 1 7.69 -19.73 -6.43
N LEU A 2 7.44 -18.82 -5.49
CA LEU A 2 7.94 -18.93 -4.10
C LEU A 2 7.30 -20.13 -3.39
N ASN A 3 8.04 -20.77 -2.48
CA ASN A 3 7.46 -21.73 -1.54
C ASN A 3 6.79 -20.98 -0.36
N GLN A 4 6.17 -21.73 0.55
CA GLN A 4 5.47 -21.12 1.69
C GLN A 4 6.41 -20.33 2.62
N GLU A 5 7.60 -20.84 2.87
CA GLU A 5 8.60 -20.20 3.73
C GLU A 5 9.08 -18.85 3.15
N HIS A 6 9.47 -18.84 1.87
CA HIS A 6 9.89 -17.62 1.19
C HIS A 6 8.73 -16.64 1.00
N THR A 7 7.50 -17.13 0.86
CA THR A 7 6.30 -16.26 0.83
C THR A 7 6.12 -15.59 2.18
N ALA A 8 6.19 -16.34 3.28
CA ALA A 8 6.07 -15.77 4.62
C ALA A 8 7.19 -14.75 4.90
N GLN A 9 8.42 -15.05 4.49
CA GLN A 9 9.55 -14.15 4.63
C GLN A 9 9.35 -12.86 3.81
N LEU A 10 8.94 -12.97 2.55
CA LEU A 10 8.67 -11.79 1.72
C LEU A 10 7.58 -10.92 2.36
N LEU A 11 6.47 -11.53 2.77
CA LEU A 11 5.37 -10.80 3.41
C LEU A 11 5.81 -10.14 4.72
N SER A 12 6.70 -10.76 5.51
CA SER A 12 7.24 -10.12 6.72
C SER A 12 8.06 -8.86 6.43
N TYR A 13 8.72 -8.76 5.28
CA TYR A 13 9.45 -7.55 4.88
C TYR A 13 8.55 -6.44 4.33
N MET A 14 7.29 -6.77 4.04
CA MET A 14 6.28 -5.83 3.56
C MET A 14 5.40 -5.27 4.70
N GLN A 15 5.75 -5.56 5.95
CA GLN A 15 5.11 -5.03 7.15
C GLN A 15 6.10 -4.15 7.90
N ASP A 16 5.58 -3.18 8.67
CA ASP A 16 6.36 -2.29 9.52
C ASP A 16 7.57 -1.70 8.76
N THR A 17 7.31 -1.25 7.54
CA THR A 17 8.29 -0.59 6.68
C THR A 17 8.62 0.80 7.23
N ASN A 18 9.60 1.46 6.61
CA ASN A 18 10.02 2.78 7.03
C ASN A 18 9.09 3.92 6.56
N PHE A 19 7.98 3.64 5.85
CA PHE A 19 7.09 4.68 5.33
C PHE A 19 5.61 4.25 5.29
N GLU A 20 5.02 4.11 6.47
CA GLU A 20 3.64 3.61 6.67
C GLU A 20 2.54 4.66 6.40
N THR A 21 2.89 5.92 6.09
CA THR A 21 1.93 7.03 5.93
C THR A 21 1.11 6.97 4.63
N LEU A 22 1.30 5.96 3.79
CA LEU A 22 0.62 5.80 2.49
C LEU A 22 -0.61 4.90 2.61
N ILE A 23 -0.66 3.76 1.90
CA ILE A 23 -1.78 2.82 1.99
C ILE A 23 -2.03 2.37 3.44
N PRO A 24 -1.02 1.99 4.25
CA PRO A 24 -1.26 1.45 5.59
C PRO A 24 -2.06 2.39 6.51
N ASP A 25 -1.73 3.67 6.51
CA ASP A 25 -2.40 4.69 7.34
C ASP A 25 -3.87 4.94 6.95
N ALA A 26 -4.24 4.63 5.71
CA ALA A 26 -5.61 4.78 5.20
C ALA A 26 -6.48 3.52 5.34
N VAL A 27 -5.92 2.40 5.80
CA VAL A 27 -6.63 1.14 5.94
C VAL A 27 -7.25 1.03 7.34
N PRO A 28 -8.56 0.73 7.48
CA PRO A 28 -9.19 0.54 8.78
C PRO A 28 -8.65 -0.70 9.50
N ALA A 29 -8.77 -0.69 10.82
CA ALA A 29 -8.36 -1.82 11.66
C ALA A 29 -9.03 -3.14 11.23
N GLY A 30 -8.28 -4.24 11.38
CA GLY A 30 -8.75 -5.60 11.06
C GLY A 30 -8.49 -6.04 9.61
N ILE A 31 -7.84 -5.20 8.80
CA ILE A 31 -7.25 -5.60 7.50
C ILE A 31 -5.74 -5.66 7.68
N THR A 32 -5.14 -6.80 7.35
CA THR A 32 -3.68 -6.92 7.29
C THR A 32 -3.17 -6.31 6.00
N VAL A 33 -2.18 -5.43 6.12
CA VAL A 33 -1.53 -4.77 4.99
C VAL A 33 -0.12 -5.31 4.84
N TYR A 34 0.23 -5.67 3.61
CA TYR A 34 1.60 -5.95 3.19
C TYR A 34 1.91 -5.00 2.06
N HIS A 35 2.79 -4.01 2.24
CA HIS A 35 3.01 -2.98 1.23
C HIS A 35 4.48 -2.72 0.89
N LYS A 36 4.69 -2.04 -0.24
CA LYS A 36 5.98 -1.50 -0.66
C LYS A 36 5.74 -0.20 -1.43
N TYR A 37 6.33 0.87 -0.91
CA TYR A 37 6.34 2.18 -1.57
C TYR A 37 7.55 2.38 -2.49
N GLY A 38 7.43 3.34 -3.40
CA GLY A 38 8.52 3.91 -4.18
C GLY A 38 8.40 5.43 -4.21
N LEU A 39 9.50 6.13 -3.96
CA LEU A 39 9.63 7.58 -4.06
C LEU A 39 10.95 7.89 -4.78
N LEU A 40 10.87 8.44 -6.00
CA LEU A 40 12.04 8.79 -6.80
C LEU A 40 11.64 9.74 -7.94
N ASP A 41 12.36 10.85 -8.14
CA ASP A 41 12.22 11.74 -9.30
C ASP A 41 10.76 12.18 -9.57
N GLY A 42 10.04 12.49 -8.49
CA GLY A 42 8.63 12.90 -8.54
C GLY A 42 7.62 11.77 -8.72
N GLU A 43 8.06 10.51 -8.77
CA GLU A 43 7.20 9.34 -8.62
C GLU A 43 6.92 9.08 -7.14
N LEU A 44 5.67 8.77 -6.82
CA LEU A 44 5.21 8.35 -5.50
C LEU A 44 4.21 7.24 -5.74
N HIS A 45 4.59 6.04 -5.35
CA HIS A 45 3.82 4.83 -5.59
C HIS A 45 3.68 4.07 -4.29
N ASP A 46 2.56 3.37 -4.16
CA ASP A 46 2.42 2.36 -3.13
C ASP A 46 1.67 1.14 -3.68
N THR A 47 2.16 -0.03 -3.29
CA THR A 47 1.61 -1.31 -3.71
C THR A 47 1.36 -2.15 -2.49
N ALA A 48 0.15 -2.68 -2.33
CA ALA A 48 -0.24 -3.42 -1.15
C ALA A 48 -1.06 -4.68 -1.46
N ILE A 49 -0.87 -5.71 -0.63
CA ILE A 49 -1.83 -6.80 -0.45
C ILE A 49 -2.66 -6.47 0.79
N LEU A 50 -3.97 -6.35 0.61
CA LEU A 50 -4.95 -6.13 1.67
C LEU A 50 -5.64 -7.45 1.97
N ALA A 51 -5.57 -7.95 3.21
CA ALA A 51 -6.12 -9.25 3.58
C ALA A 51 -7.04 -9.18 4.80
N ARG A 52 -8.22 -9.82 4.70
CA ARG A 52 -9.17 -9.98 5.82
C ARG A 52 -9.88 -11.34 5.73
N GLY A 53 -9.67 -12.19 6.73
CA GLY A 53 -10.22 -13.54 6.75
C GLY A 53 -9.71 -14.36 5.56
N THR A 54 -10.62 -14.85 4.71
CA THR A 54 -10.28 -15.64 3.51
C THR A 54 -10.17 -14.81 2.23
N ARG A 55 -10.31 -13.47 2.32
CA ARG A 55 -10.24 -12.56 1.17
C ARG A 55 -8.93 -11.79 1.16
N ALA A 56 -8.34 -11.66 -0.02
CA ALA A 56 -7.20 -10.80 -0.26
C ALA A 56 -7.32 -10.09 -1.62
N TYR A 57 -6.89 -8.83 -1.68
CA TYR A 57 -6.84 -8.03 -2.90
C TYR A 57 -5.48 -7.34 -3.02
N ALA A 58 -4.96 -7.24 -4.24
CA ALA A 58 -3.80 -6.41 -4.54
C ALA A 58 -4.28 -5.01 -4.96
N LEU A 59 -3.79 -3.96 -4.31
CA LEU A 59 -4.00 -2.56 -4.65
C LEU A 59 -2.67 -1.95 -5.08
N VAL A 60 -2.66 -1.30 -6.23
CA VAL A 60 -1.49 -0.59 -6.76
C VAL A 60 -1.92 0.83 -7.09
N VAL A 61 -1.28 1.81 -6.47
CA VAL A 61 -1.50 3.23 -6.74
C VAL A 61 -0.18 3.84 -7.22
N CYS A 62 -0.20 4.34 -8.45
CA CYS A 62 0.93 5.05 -9.04
C CYS A 62 0.52 6.50 -9.30
N THR A 63 1.37 7.44 -8.91
CA THR A 63 1.19 8.87 -9.14
C THR A 63 2.52 9.47 -9.60
N ASN A 64 2.48 10.59 -10.34
CA ASN A 64 3.65 11.34 -10.82
C ASN A 64 3.29 12.84 -10.86
N SER A 65 4.21 13.72 -10.47
CA SER A 65 4.08 15.18 -10.62
C SER A 65 5.32 15.89 -11.20
N GLY A 66 6.33 15.13 -11.62
CA GLY A 66 7.58 15.65 -12.19
C GLY A 66 8.60 16.18 -11.17
N ASP A 67 8.19 16.40 -9.93
CA ASP A 67 9.05 16.67 -8.78
C ASP A 67 8.40 16.16 -7.48
N GLU A 68 9.01 16.38 -6.31
CA GLU A 68 8.49 15.89 -5.02
C GLU A 68 7.67 16.93 -4.24
N SER A 69 7.34 18.08 -4.84
CA SER A 69 6.74 19.23 -4.14
C SER A 69 5.32 18.98 -3.64
N ASP A 70 4.58 18.04 -4.25
CA ASP A 70 3.17 17.73 -3.96
C ASP A 70 2.97 16.35 -3.29
N THR A 71 4.02 15.84 -2.64
CA THR A 71 4.00 14.53 -1.99
C THR A 71 2.83 14.41 -0.99
N ALA A 72 2.53 15.49 -0.25
CA ALA A 72 1.44 15.50 0.72
C ALA A 72 0.05 15.36 0.07
N GLU A 73 -0.22 16.10 -1.00
CA GLU A 73 -1.46 16.04 -1.77
C GLU A 73 -1.63 14.65 -2.40
N ARG A 74 -0.55 14.06 -2.90
CA ARG A 74 -0.59 12.72 -3.49
C ARG A 74 -0.74 11.62 -2.46
N THR A 75 -0.20 11.77 -1.25
CA THR A 75 -0.54 10.92 -0.11
C THR A 75 -2.05 10.96 0.17
N GLN A 76 -2.68 12.14 0.15
CA GLN A 76 -4.14 12.23 0.31
C GLN A 76 -4.91 11.53 -0.82
N ILE A 77 -4.43 11.61 -2.06
CA ILE A 77 -5.03 10.86 -3.18
C ILE A 77 -4.90 9.34 -2.94
N ILE A 78 -3.73 8.86 -2.51
CA ILE A 78 -3.51 7.45 -2.15
C ILE A 78 -4.49 7.03 -1.05
N HIS A 79 -4.69 7.88 -0.03
CA HIS A 79 -5.64 7.61 1.05
C HIS A 79 -7.07 7.49 0.56
N HIS A 80 -7.56 8.45 -0.23
CA HIS A 80 -8.93 8.42 -0.75
C HIS A 80 -9.19 7.20 -1.64
N LEU A 81 -8.23 6.83 -2.49
CA LEU A 81 -8.34 5.64 -3.34
C LEU A 81 -8.36 4.36 -2.49
N THR A 82 -7.50 4.28 -1.48
CA THR A 82 -7.44 3.15 -0.54
C THR A 82 -8.77 2.97 0.18
N GLN A 83 -9.31 4.05 0.74
CA GLN A 83 -10.59 4.04 1.44
C GLN A 83 -11.73 3.63 0.51
N ALA A 84 -11.82 4.20 -0.70
CA ALA A 84 -12.86 3.85 -1.66
C ALA A 84 -12.82 2.36 -2.07
N VAL A 85 -11.61 1.80 -2.21
CA VAL A 85 -11.42 0.37 -2.52
C VAL A 85 -11.81 -0.50 -1.33
N VAL A 86 -11.35 -0.16 -0.12
CA VAL A 86 -11.66 -0.93 1.10
C VAL A 86 -13.16 -0.93 1.37
N ASP A 87 -13.81 0.24 1.38
CA ASP A 87 -15.25 0.38 1.63
C ASP A 87 -16.11 -0.46 0.67
N ARG A 88 -15.63 -0.65 -0.57
CA ARG A 88 -16.36 -1.37 -1.60
C ARG A 88 -16.14 -2.88 -1.57
N LEU A 89 -14.95 -3.34 -1.22
CA LEU A 89 -14.53 -4.75 -1.34
C LEU A 89 -14.61 -5.53 -0.01
N PHE A 90 -14.51 -4.81 1.12
CA PHE A 90 -14.41 -5.38 2.45
C PHE A 90 -15.60 -5.05 3.34
#